data_AF-A0A967KKC1-F1
#
_entry.id   AF-A0A967KKC1-F1
#
_cell.length_a   1.000
_cell.length_b   1.000
_cell.length_c   1.000
_cell.angle_alpha   90.00
_cell.angle_beta   90.00
_cell.angle_gamma   90.00
#
_symmetry.space_group_name_H-M   'P 1'
#
loop_
_entity.id
_entity.type
_entity.pdbx_description
1 polymer ?
#
loop_
_entity_poly.entity_id
_entity_poly.type
_entity_poly.pdbx_seq_one_letter_code
_entity_poly.pdbx_strand_id
1 'polypeptide(L)' 'MVASFVEGRIRIRHISLKNPATLEKAVETLEANNGIELVKPNRNVGSLLVFYDKALTKTDEILDALHSYLW' A
#
# COMPACT_ATOMS: atom_id res chain seq x y z
N MET A 1 -2.18 -9.18 -3.90
CA MET A 1 -1.17 -10.17 -3.43
C MET A 1 0.09 -9.44 -2.98
N VAL A 2 0.58 -9.73 -1.78
CA VAL A 2 1.83 -9.17 -1.25
C VAL A 2 3.01 -9.80 -1.99
N ALA A 3 3.87 -8.95 -2.59
CA ALA A 3 4.92 -9.40 -3.50
C ALA A 3 6.32 -9.43 -2.85
N SER A 4 6.48 -8.79 -1.69
CA SER A 4 7.72 -8.78 -0.90
C SER A 4 7.42 -8.15 0.46
N PHE A 5 7.97 -8.73 1.51
CA PHE A 5 7.88 -8.23 2.88
C PHE A 5 9.26 -8.15 3.52
N VAL A 6 9.65 -6.96 3.97
CA VAL A 6 10.82 -6.69 4.81
C VAL A 6 10.32 -5.76 5.90
N GLU A 7 10.76 -5.89 7.14
CA GLU A 7 10.33 -4.98 8.21
C GLU A 7 10.51 -3.51 7.80
N GLY A 8 9.45 -2.71 7.96
CA GLY A 8 9.39 -1.30 7.57
C GLY A 8 9.19 -1.04 6.07
N ARG A 9 9.01 -2.10 5.27
CA ARG A 9 8.79 -1.99 3.82
C ARG A 9 7.93 -3.12 3.26
N ILE A 10 6.77 -2.79 2.71
CA ILE A 10 5.91 -3.75 1.99
C ILE A 10 5.72 -3.36 0.53
N ARG A 11 5.77 -4.35 -0.37
CA ARG A 11 5.35 -4.19 -1.76
C ARG A 11 4.07 -4.96 -2.02
N ILE A 12 3.03 -4.24 -2.43
CA ILE A 12 1.70 -4.75 -2.72
C ILE A 12 1.52 -4.76 -4.23
N ARG A 13 1.10 -5.89 -4.80
CA ARG A 13 0.76 -6.01 -6.22
C ARG A 13 -0.70 -6.40 -6.38
N HIS A 14 -1.43 -5.65 -7.18
CA HIS A 14 -2.81 -5.95 -7.50
C HIS A 14 -3.22 -5.36 -8.85
N ILE A 15 -4.04 -6.09 -9.61
CA ILE A 15 -4.44 -5.65 -10.95
C ILE A 15 -5.28 -4.37 -10.92
N SER A 16 -6.10 -4.19 -9.88
CA SER A 16 -6.91 -2.97 -9.69
C SER A 16 -6.05 -1.71 -9.51
N LEU A 17 -4.79 -1.83 -9.07
CA LEU A 17 -3.86 -0.71 -8.96
C LEU A 17 -3.36 -0.18 -10.31
N LYS A 18 -3.73 -0.83 -11.42
CA LYS A 18 -3.57 -0.26 -12.77
C LYS A 18 -4.63 0.80 -13.07
N ASN A 19 -5.78 0.76 -12.40
CA ASN A 19 -6.82 1.77 -12.51
C ASN A 19 -6.37 3.05 -11.77
N PRO A 20 -6.29 4.21 -12.44
CA PRO A 20 -5.86 5.47 -11.82
C PRO A 20 -6.69 5.85 -10.58
N ALA A 21 -8.01 5.72 -10.64
CA ALA A 21 -8.89 6.12 -9.55
C ALA A 21 -8.75 5.22 -8.32
N THR A 22 -8.54 3.92 -8.52
CA THR A 22 -8.27 2.98 -7.43
C THR A 22 -6.89 3.22 -6.82
N LEU A 23 -5.90 3.50 -7.65
CA LEU A 23 -4.53 3.77 -7.22
C LEU A 23 -4.46 5.05 -6.37
N GLU A 24 -5.12 6.12 -6.81
CA GLU A 24 -5.17 7.39 -6.08
C GLU A 24 -5.81 7.22 -4.71
N LYS A 25 -6.99 6.60 -4.62
CA LYS A 25 -7.66 6.32 -3.34
C LYS A 25 -6.82 5.43 -2.41
N ALA A 26 -6.14 4.44 -2.96
CA ALA A 26 -5.26 3.57 -2.18
C ALA A 26 -4.05 4.34 -1.64
N VAL A 27 -3.47 5.26 -2.42
CA VAL A 27 -2.37 6.13 -1.98
C VAL A 27 -2.85 7.08 -0.89
N GLU A 28 -3.95 7.81 -1.10
CA GLU A 28 -4.51 8.74 -0.12
C GLU A 28 -4.81 8.06 1.22
N THR A 29 -5.39 6.86 1.17
CA THR A 29 -5.74 6.09 2.38
C THR A 29 -4.49 5.66 3.15
N LEU A 30 -3.42 5.29 2.45
CA LEU A 30 -2.15 4.93 3.07
C LEU A 30 -1.42 6.14 3.62
N GLU A 31 -1.38 7.25 2.89
CA GLU A 31 -0.72 8.48 3.35
C GLU A 31 -1.43 9.11 4.56
N ALA A 32 -2.74 8.87 4.71
CA ALA A 32 -3.48 9.28 5.90
C ALA A 32 -3.20 8.41 7.14
N ASN A 33 -2.54 7.25 6.99
CA ASN A 33 -2.30 6.32 8.08
C ASN A 33 -1.05 6.69 8.88
N ASN A 34 -1.19 6.75 10.20
CA ASN A 34 -0.10 7.14 11.08
C ASN A 34 0.98 6.05 11.08
N GLY A 35 2.22 6.42 10.79
CA GLY A 35 3.34 5.48 10.64
C GLY A 35 3.67 5.10 9.21
N ILE A 36 2.94 5.60 8.19
CA ILE A 36 3.41 5.53 6.80
C ILE A 36 4.37 6.68 6.53
N GLU A 37 5.58 6.35 6.08
CA GLU A 37 6.61 7.33 5.77
C GLU A 37 6.58 7.74 4.30
N LEU A 38 6.32 6.77 3.41
CA LEU A 38 6.37 6.99 1.97
C LEU A 38 5.59 5.94 1.20
N VAL A 39 4.78 6.40 0.25
CA VAL A 39 4.06 5.56 -0.70
C VAL A 39 4.58 5.82 -2.12
N LYS A 40 5.04 4.77 -2.80
CA LYS A 40 5.50 4.81 -4.19
C LYS A 40 4.59 3.97 -5.09
N PRO A 41 3.62 4.59 -5.77
CA PRO A 41 2.77 3.90 -6.73
C PRO A 41 3.51 3.60 -8.04
N ASN A 42 3.21 2.45 -8.64
CA ASN A 42 3.59 2.09 -10.00
C ASN A 42 2.39 1.49 -10.74
N ARG A 43 1.74 2.36 -11.52
CA ARG A 43 0.54 2.03 -12.30
C ARG A 43 0.82 1.01 -13.41
N ASN A 44 1.99 1.08 -14.05
CA ASN A 44 2.30 0.24 -15.22
C ASN A 44 2.21 -1.25 -14.90
N VAL A 45 2.68 -1.64 -13.71
CA VAL A 45 2.63 -3.03 -13.23
C VAL A 45 1.55 -3.29 -12.18
N GLY A 46 0.83 -2.26 -11.73
CA GLY A 46 -0.18 -2.37 -10.68
C GLY A 46 0.44 -2.72 -9.33
N SER A 47 1.36 -1.88 -8.84
CA SER A 47 2.01 -2.11 -7.55
C SER A 47 2.15 -0.85 -6.70
N LEU A 48 2.08 -1.01 -5.38
CA LEU A 48 2.42 0.00 -4.39
C LEU A 48 3.63 -0.47 -3.60
N LEU A 49 4.62 0.39 -3.44
CA LEU A 49 5.71 0.20 -2.50
C LEU A 49 5.49 1.16 -1.33
N VAL A 50 5.35 0.62 -0.12
CA VAL A 50 5.05 1.37 1.09
C VAL A 50 6.22 1.22 2.05
N PHE A 51 6.71 2.34 2.57
CA PHE A 51 7.64 2.42 3.68
C PHE A 51 6.88 2.87 4.92
N TYR A 52 7.14 2.22 6.04
CA TYR A 52 6.39 2.47 7.27
C TYR A 52 7.28 2.27 8.51
N ASP A 53 6.98 3.00 9.58
CA ASP A 53 7.58 2.82 10.88
C ASP A 53 6.90 1.66 11.61
N LYS A 54 7.67 0.59 11.85
CA LYS A 54 7.19 -0.61 12.57
C LYS A 54 6.83 -0.37 14.03
N ALA A 55 7.27 0.74 14.62
CA ALA A 55 6.85 1.13 15.96
C ALA A 55 5.43 1.70 16.00
N LEU A 56 4.95 2.21 14.85
CA LEU A 56 3.67 2.92 14.75
C LEU A 56 2.59 2.15 13.99
N THR A 57 2.95 1.35 12.99
CA THR A 57 1.98 0.54 12.24
C THR A 57 2.52 -0.83 11.85
N LYS A 58 1.60 -1.77 11.65
CA LYS A 58 1.89 -3.14 11.23
C LYS A 58 1.40 -3.40 9.81
N THR A 59 2.02 -4.39 9.18
CA THR A 59 1.67 -4.84 7.83
C THR A 59 0.20 -5.19 7.69
N ASP A 60 -0.37 -5.86 8.68
CA ASP A 60 -1.77 -6.29 8.63
C ASP A 60 -2.71 -5.08 8.60
N GLU A 61 -2.41 -4.02 9.36
CA GLU A 61 -3.16 -2.76 9.34
C GLU A 61 -3.08 -2.08 7.96
N ILE A 62 -1.92 -2.14 7.31
CA ILE A 62 -1.72 -1.64 5.95
C ILE A 62 -2.55 -2.43 4.94
N LEU A 63 -2.63 -3.75 5.10
CA LEU A 63 -3.41 -4.61 4.22
C LEU A 63 -4.91 -4.44 4.43
N ASP A 64 -5.33 -4.31 5.69
CA ASP A 64 -6.73 -4.06 6.07
C ASP A 64 -7.21 -2.71 5.55
N ALA A 65 -6.37 -1.66 5.64
CA ALA A 65 -6.67 -0.35 5.06
C ALA A 65 -6.89 -0.41 3.54
N LEU A 66 -6.26 -1.37 2.86
CA LEU A 66 -6.41 -1.58 1.42
C LEU A 66 -7.48 -2.59 1.04
N HIS A 67 -8.11 -3.26 2.02
CA HIS A 67 -9.03 -4.35 1.75
C HIS A 67 -10.16 -3.91 0.83
N SER A 68 -10.77 -2.76 1.10
CA SER A 68 -11.88 -2.15 0.35
C SER A 68 -11.57 -1.79 -1.12
N TYR A 69 -10.31 -1.82 -1.54
CA TYR A 69 -9.89 -1.46 -2.91
C TYR A 69 -9.36 -2.64 -3.72
N LEU A 70 -8.90 -3.67 -3.03
CA LEU A 70 -8.16 -4.78 -3.62
C LEU A 70 -8.92 -6.11 -3.54
N TRP A 71 -10.04 -6.16 -2.81
CA TRP A 71 -10.97 -7.28 -2.73
C TRP A 71 -12.42 -6.77 -2.76
#